data_AF-A0A2N2F3X2-F1
#
_entry.id   AF-A0A2N2F3X2-F1
#
_cell.length_a   1.000
_cell.length_b   1.000
_cell.length_c   1.000
_cell.angle_alpha   90.00
_cell.angle_beta   90.00
_cell.angle_gamma   90.00
#
_symmetry.space_group_name_H-M   'P 1'
#
loop_
_entity.id
_entity.type
_entity.pdbx_description
1 polymer ?
#
loop_
_entity_poly.entity_id
_entity_poly.type
_entity_poly.pdbx_seq_one_letter_code
_entity_poly.pdbx_strand_id
1 'polypeptide(L)'
;MKFKILNILVAVLVISTAIYTIFVFIPNTKEEVINTEIYAVADSTSFVEQENPLGKSLAFVDGNTYLYTFSVLNRDIPSRWEGKEISLKYTYLGEYSEDTVNELNELLLGDYKWQRQLDQNRNIVLGGPIFVMDNTYQLHTHNGLSLGNKHYLFGDLLHLLYSNGQLDGTQIKIGDTVLQAIWYKDARVLEDNRTPGGADLIISTCLERNGDRRLISGWIVISPEELQ
;
A
#
# COMPACT_ATOMS: atom_id res chain seq x y z
N MET A 1 -51.28 24.68 2.59
CA MET A 1 -50.47 23.47 2.90
C MET A 1 -49.70 22.90 1.71
N LYS A 2 -50.32 22.74 0.52
CA LYS A 2 -49.67 22.13 -0.67
C LYS A 2 -48.36 22.79 -1.13
N PHE A 3 -48.30 24.12 -1.15
CA PHE A 3 -47.08 24.87 -1.55
C PHE A 3 -45.89 24.69 -0.60
N LYS A 4 -46.13 24.54 0.71
CA LYS A 4 -45.05 24.31 1.68
C LYS A 4 -44.45 22.91 1.52
N ILE A 5 -45.28 21.91 1.28
CA ILE A 5 -44.85 20.52 1.06
C ILE A 5 -44.05 20.40 -0.25
N LEU A 6 -44.50 21.08 -1.31
CA LEU A 6 -43.77 21.12 -2.59
C LEU A 6 -42.39 21.75 -2.43
N ASN A 7 -42.29 22.87 -1.72
CA ASN A 7 -41.00 23.55 -1.48
C ASN A 7 -40.04 22.70 -0.63
N ILE A 8 -40.56 21.96 0.36
CA ILE A 8 -39.76 21.04 1.16
C ILE A 8 -39.23 19.90 0.29
N LEU A 9 -40.08 19.31 -0.57
CA LEU A 9 -39.67 18.25 -1.50
C LEU A 9 -38.58 18.73 -2.45
N VAL A 10 -38.73 19.92 -3.04
CA VAL A 10 -37.71 20.50 -3.93
C VAL A 10 -36.42 20.77 -3.18
N ALA A 11 -36.48 21.33 -1.96
CA ALA A 11 -35.30 21.59 -1.16
C ALA A 11 -34.56 20.30 -0.79
N VAL A 12 -35.29 19.25 -0.38
CA VAL A 12 -34.70 17.94 -0.09
C VAL A 12 -34.05 17.35 -1.34
N LEU A 13 -34.71 17.43 -2.51
CA LEU A 13 -34.14 16.91 -3.75
C LEU A 13 -32.86 17.65 -4.14
N VAL A 14 -32.87 18.99 -4.07
CA VAL A 14 -31.71 19.83 -4.41
C VAL A 14 -30.55 19.59 -3.46
N ILE A 15 -30.80 19.54 -2.15
CA ILE A 15 -29.76 19.28 -1.14
C ILE A 15 -29.21 17.87 -1.30
N SER A 16 -30.06 16.87 -1.50
CA SER A 16 -29.63 15.48 -1.72
C SER A 16 -28.79 15.34 -2.99
N THR A 17 -29.20 16.01 -4.08
CA THR A 17 -28.47 16.02 -5.35
C THR A 17 -27.14 16.76 -5.20
N ALA A 18 -27.10 17.88 -4.48
CA ALA A 18 -25.86 18.61 -4.22
C ALA A 18 -24.89 17.81 -3.35
N ILE A 19 -25.37 17.16 -2.28
CA ILE A 19 -24.55 16.28 -1.43
C ILE A 19 -24.03 15.10 -2.25
N TYR A 20 -24.90 14.43 -3.01
CA TYR A 20 -24.48 13.34 -3.89
C TYR A 20 -23.44 13.82 -4.92
N THR A 21 -23.64 14.99 -5.52
CA THR A 21 -22.72 15.51 -6.53
C THR A 21 -21.37 15.89 -5.93
N ILE A 22 -21.35 16.58 -4.78
CA ILE A 22 -20.11 17.06 -4.13
C ILE A 22 -19.33 15.93 -3.47
N PHE A 23 -20.02 15.00 -2.79
CA PHE A 23 -19.36 13.99 -1.97
C PHE A 23 -19.27 12.61 -2.63
N VAL A 24 -20.07 12.33 -3.67
CA VAL A 24 -20.06 11.04 -4.37
C VAL A 24 -19.60 11.19 -5.81
N PHE A 25 -20.22 12.08 -6.60
CA PHE A 25 -19.94 12.17 -8.04
C PHE A 25 -18.60 12.85 -8.34
N ILE A 26 -18.38 14.11 -7.94
CA ILE A 26 -17.14 14.86 -8.20
C ILE A 26 -15.88 14.11 -7.73
N PRO A 27 -15.85 13.49 -6.53
CA PRO A 27 -14.70 12.72 -6.11
C PRO A 27 -14.47 11.45 -6.93
N ASN A 28 -15.51 10.91 -7.58
CA ASN A 28 -15.43 9.75 -8.47
C ASN A 28 -15.23 10.14 -9.95
N THR A 29 -15.41 11.40 -10.32
CA THR A 29 -15.18 11.92 -11.69
C THR A 29 -13.92 12.77 -11.84
N LYS A 30 -13.25 13.14 -10.74
CA LYS A 30 -11.87 13.62 -10.83
C LYS A 30 -11.06 12.47 -11.39
N GLU A 31 -10.57 12.67 -12.62
CA GLU A 31 -9.77 11.72 -13.37
C GLU A 31 -8.77 11.03 -12.44
N GLU A 32 -8.74 9.69 -12.46
CA GLU A 32 -7.70 8.91 -11.79
C GLU A 32 -6.35 9.45 -12.29
N VAL A 33 -5.63 10.15 -11.41
CA VAL A 33 -4.43 10.89 -11.81
C VAL A 33 -3.32 9.90 -12.11
N ILE A 34 -3.01 9.80 -13.40
CA ILE A 34 -1.92 9.03 -13.96
C ILE A 34 -0.58 9.52 -13.38
N ASN A 35 0.20 8.60 -12.86
CA ASN A 35 1.57 8.83 -12.42
C ASN A 35 2.49 8.84 -13.64
N THR A 36 3.09 10.00 -13.94
CA THR A 36 3.91 10.21 -15.14
C THR A 36 5.42 10.17 -14.86
N GLU A 37 5.86 9.86 -13.65
CA GLU A 37 7.29 9.83 -13.30
C GLU A 37 8.01 8.65 -13.96
N ILE A 38 9.22 8.90 -14.49
CA ILE A 38 10.09 7.91 -15.09
C ILE A 38 10.87 7.23 -13.96
N TYR A 39 10.67 5.92 -13.80
CA TYR A 39 11.32 5.12 -12.76
C TYR A 39 12.62 4.51 -13.26
N ALA A 40 13.56 4.29 -12.36
CA ALA A 40 14.63 3.32 -12.60
C ALA A 40 14.00 1.92 -12.59
N VAL A 41 13.86 1.31 -13.77
CA VAL A 41 13.57 -0.11 -13.89
C VAL A 41 14.84 -0.84 -13.47
N ALA A 42 14.80 -1.53 -12.33
CA ALA A 42 15.94 -2.28 -11.85
C ALA A 42 15.93 -3.68 -12.49
N ASP A 43 16.85 -3.91 -13.42
CA ASP A 43 17.33 -5.26 -13.70
C ASP A 43 18.22 -5.69 -12.52
N SER A 44 17.95 -6.86 -11.97
CA SER A 44 18.59 -7.42 -10.77
C SER A 44 20.12 -7.21 -10.78
N THR A 45 20.64 -6.22 -10.06
CA THR A 45 22.09 -6.04 -9.90
C THR A 45 22.52 -5.41 -8.56
N SER A 46 23.46 -6.13 -7.93
CA SER A 46 24.46 -5.84 -6.89
C SER A 46 24.07 -5.20 -5.55
N PHE A 47 24.55 -5.85 -4.49
CA PHE A 47 24.06 -5.84 -3.12
C PHE A 47 24.90 -4.99 -2.17
N VAL A 48 24.22 -4.34 -1.22
CA VAL A 48 24.84 -3.95 0.05
C VAL A 48 24.77 -5.16 0.98
N GLU A 49 25.88 -5.48 1.65
CA GLU A 49 26.04 -6.64 2.52
C GLU A 49 25.18 -6.49 3.79
N GLN A 50 23.89 -6.83 3.70
CA GLN A 50 22.98 -7.00 4.84
C GLN A 50 22.68 -8.49 5.04
N GLU A 51 22.64 -8.94 6.31
CA GLU A 51 22.33 -10.34 6.65
C GLU A 51 20.90 -10.74 6.23
N ASN A 52 20.00 -9.76 6.11
CA ASN A 52 18.62 -9.97 5.71
C ASN A 52 18.51 -10.50 4.26
N PRO A 53 17.83 -11.64 4.03
CA PRO A 53 17.67 -12.24 2.70
C PRO A 53 17.07 -11.30 1.66
N LEU A 54 16.19 -10.39 2.05
CA LEU A 54 15.57 -9.43 1.13
C LEU A 54 16.60 -8.48 0.51
N GLY A 55 17.63 -8.13 1.29
CA GLY A 55 18.76 -7.32 0.83
C GLY A 55 19.59 -7.98 -0.28
N LYS A 56 19.45 -9.30 -0.45
CA LYS A 56 20.05 -10.09 -1.54
C LYS A 56 19.14 -10.26 -2.74
N SER A 57 17.93 -9.69 -2.72
CA SER A 57 16.97 -9.89 -3.82
C SER A 57 16.42 -8.58 -4.36
N LEU A 58 16.46 -7.52 -3.56
CA LEU A 58 16.06 -6.17 -3.94
C LEU A 58 17.24 -5.19 -3.78
N ALA A 59 17.21 -4.11 -4.58
CA ALA A 59 18.23 -3.07 -4.54
C ALA A 59 17.88 -2.02 -3.47
N PHE A 60 18.86 -1.68 -2.63
CA PHE A 60 18.71 -0.73 -1.53
C PHE A 60 19.85 0.29 -1.53
N VAL A 61 19.75 1.27 -2.43
CA VAL A 61 20.62 2.45 -2.41
C VAL A 61 19.82 3.63 -1.89
N ASP A 62 20.36 4.31 -0.89
CA ASP A 62 19.68 5.39 -0.17
C ASP A 62 19.24 6.52 -1.10
N GLY A 63 18.04 7.05 -0.89
CA GLY A 63 17.39 8.07 -1.71
C GLY A 63 16.89 7.59 -3.08
N ASN A 64 17.17 6.35 -3.48
CA ASN A 64 16.73 5.82 -4.78
C ASN A 64 15.33 5.22 -4.71
N THR A 65 14.61 5.37 -5.84
CA THR A 65 13.29 4.80 -6.05
C THR A 65 13.34 3.71 -7.10
N TYR A 66 12.69 2.59 -6.80
CA TYR A 66 12.71 1.37 -7.60
C TYR A 66 11.29 0.96 -7.97
N LEU A 67 11.15 0.27 -9.10
CA LEU A 67 9.91 -0.30 -9.58
C LEU A 67 10.11 -1.77 -9.96
N TYR A 68 9.35 -2.66 -9.34
CA TYR A 68 9.37 -4.10 -9.63
C TYR A 68 7.99 -4.60 -10.03
N THR A 69 7.94 -5.68 -10.81
CA THR A 69 6.69 -6.41 -11.05
C THR A 69 6.16 -6.98 -9.74
N PHE A 70 4.83 -7.00 -9.60
CA PHE A 70 4.14 -7.48 -8.40
C PHE A 70 3.05 -8.48 -8.76
N SER A 71 2.93 -9.56 -7.99
CA SER A 71 1.79 -10.47 -8.09
C SER A 71 1.46 -11.12 -6.75
N VAL A 72 0.20 -11.51 -6.57
CA VAL A 72 -0.26 -12.36 -5.47
C VAL A 72 -0.37 -13.78 -6.01
N LEU A 73 0.28 -14.75 -5.36
CA LEU A 73 0.47 -16.09 -5.93
C LEU A 73 -0.63 -17.07 -5.55
N ASN A 74 -1.11 -17.01 -4.31
CA ASN A 74 -1.96 -18.05 -3.70
C ASN A 74 -3.28 -17.50 -3.13
N ARG A 75 -3.66 -16.27 -3.53
CA ARG A 75 -4.90 -15.60 -3.14
C ARG A 75 -5.45 -14.81 -4.32
N ASP A 76 -6.76 -14.56 -4.28
CA ASP A 76 -7.42 -13.70 -5.25
C ASP A 76 -7.10 -12.22 -4.98
N ILE A 77 -6.99 -11.45 -6.05
CA ILE A 77 -6.93 -9.99 -6.01
C ILE A 77 -8.34 -9.40 -6.18
N PRO A 78 -8.57 -8.13 -5.81
CA PRO A 78 -9.85 -7.47 -6.08
C PRO A 78 -10.21 -7.55 -7.56
N SER A 79 -11.47 -7.86 -7.88
CA SER A 79 -11.91 -8.04 -9.28
C SER A 79 -11.65 -6.84 -10.20
N ARG A 80 -11.60 -5.63 -9.64
CA ARG A 80 -11.27 -4.39 -10.39
C ARG A 80 -9.79 -4.31 -10.82
N TRP A 81 -8.94 -5.17 -10.27
CA TRP A 81 -7.51 -5.23 -10.56
C TRP A 81 -7.20 -6.29 -11.62
N GLU A 82 -8.16 -7.17 -11.94
CA GLU A 82 -8.01 -8.21 -12.96
C GLU A 82 -7.66 -7.61 -14.33
N GLY A 83 -6.71 -8.25 -15.02
CA GLY A 83 -6.25 -7.83 -16.34
C GLY A 83 -5.32 -6.61 -16.36
N LYS A 84 -4.98 -6.04 -15.20
CA LYS A 84 -3.99 -4.96 -15.09
C LYS A 84 -2.62 -5.52 -14.72
N GLU A 85 -1.56 -4.95 -15.30
CA GLU A 85 -0.22 -5.17 -14.76
C GLU A 85 -0.11 -4.47 -13.41
N ILE A 86 0.54 -5.12 -12.45
CA ILE A 86 0.73 -4.60 -11.10
C ILE A 86 2.23 -4.51 -10.86
N SER A 87 2.64 -3.36 -10.33
CA SER A 87 4.02 -3.08 -9.95
C SER A 87 4.09 -2.55 -8.53
N LEU A 88 5.21 -2.77 -7.86
CA LEU A 88 5.54 -2.19 -6.57
C LEU A 88 6.66 -1.16 -6.76
N LYS A 89 6.32 0.10 -6.47
CA LYS A 89 7.24 1.24 -6.35
C LYS A 89 7.67 1.39 -4.89
N TYR A 90 8.96 1.47 -4.62
CA TYR A 90 9.44 1.84 -3.29
C TYR A 90 10.62 2.81 -3.35
N THR A 91 10.77 3.64 -2.31
CA THR A 91 11.92 4.54 -2.12
C THR A 91 12.66 4.10 -0.88
N TYR A 92 13.94 3.75 -1.00
CA TYR A 92 14.76 3.35 0.16
C TYR A 92 15.35 4.57 0.84
N LEU A 93 15.10 4.70 2.15
CA LEU A 93 15.47 5.85 2.98
C LEU A 93 16.65 5.58 3.93
N GLY A 94 17.35 4.45 3.74
CA GLY A 94 18.47 4.07 4.59
C GLY A 94 18.05 3.46 5.93
N GLU A 95 18.91 3.62 6.94
CA GLU A 95 18.69 3.14 8.30
C GLU A 95 17.79 4.07 9.10
N TYR A 96 17.04 3.51 10.05
CA TYR A 96 16.14 4.26 10.91
C TYR A 96 16.88 5.37 11.68
N SER A 97 16.43 6.61 11.46
CA SER A 97 16.88 7.81 12.15
C SER A 97 15.71 8.81 12.29
N GLU A 98 15.88 9.88 13.06
CA GLU A 98 14.88 10.97 13.11
C GLU A 98 14.67 11.63 11.74
N ASP A 99 15.73 11.77 10.95
CA ASP A 99 15.67 12.34 9.60
C ASP A 99 14.87 11.44 8.65
N THR A 100 15.08 10.12 8.74
CA THR A 100 14.31 9.11 7.99
C THR A 100 12.81 9.20 8.27
N VAL A 101 12.41 9.49 9.52
CA VAL A 101 11.00 9.66 9.89
C VAL A 101 10.41 10.92 9.27
N ASN A 102 11.18 12.01 9.20
CA ASN A 102 10.74 13.24 8.54
C ASN A 102 10.53 13.00 7.03
N GLU A 103 11.50 12.38 6.37
CA GLU A 103 11.43 12.05 4.94
C GLU A 103 10.28 11.07 4.62
N LEU A 104 10.10 10.05 5.47
CA LEU A 104 8.95 9.14 5.40
C LEU A 104 7.62 9.91 5.38
N ASN A 105 7.44 10.86 6.29
CA ASN A 105 6.21 11.65 6.38
C ASN A 105 6.01 12.54 5.15
N GLU A 106 7.08 13.16 4.63
CA GLU A 106 7.03 13.97 3.42
C GLU A 106 6.63 13.13 2.20
N LEU A 107 7.25 11.96 2.00
CA LEU A 107 6.95 11.04 0.91
C LEU A 107 5.52 10.50 0.96
N LEU A 108 5.01 10.19 2.16
CA LEU A 108 3.62 9.75 2.35
C LEU A 108 2.61 10.85 2.02
N LEU A 109 2.93 12.12 2.26
CA LEU A 109 2.06 13.26 1.92
C LEU A 109 2.16 13.66 0.45
N GLY A 110 3.31 13.42 -0.19
CA GLY A 110 3.61 13.76 -1.58
C GLY A 110 3.39 12.60 -2.54
N ASP A 111 4.46 11.84 -2.78
CA ASP A 111 4.58 10.86 -3.88
C ASP A 111 3.69 9.65 -3.71
N TYR A 112 3.59 9.14 -2.48
CA TYR A 112 2.83 7.94 -2.16
C TYR A 112 1.39 8.23 -1.75
N LYS A 113 0.92 9.48 -1.85
CA LYS A 113 -0.45 9.83 -1.46
C LYS A 113 -1.48 8.94 -2.15
N TRP A 114 -2.60 8.70 -1.47
CA TRP A 114 -3.76 7.89 -1.86
C TRP A 114 -4.35 8.09 -3.28
N GLN A 115 -3.91 9.11 -4.02
CA GLN A 115 -4.42 9.47 -5.35
C GLN A 115 -3.45 9.18 -6.52
N ARG A 116 -2.25 8.63 -6.28
CA ARG A 116 -1.18 8.46 -7.29
C ARG A 116 -0.73 7.00 -7.48
N GLN A 117 -1.64 6.06 -7.77
CA GLN A 117 -1.31 4.61 -7.85
C GLN A 117 -1.65 3.96 -9.19
N LEU A 118 -1.76 4.74 -10.26
CA LEU A 118 -1.86 4.24 -11.63
C LEU A 118 -0.76 4.84 -12.48
N ASP A 119 -0.23 4.11 -13.46
CA ASP A 119 0.70 4.64 -14.47
C ASP A 119 -0.02 5.24 -15.69
N GLN A 120 0.74 5.64 -16.71
CA GLN A 120 0.22 6.19 -17.97
C GLN A 120 -0.67 5.24 -18.75
N ASN A 121 -0.50 3.94 -18.57
CA ASN A 121 -1.27 2.89 -19.21
C ASN A 121 -2.46 2.42 -18.34
N ARG A 122 -2.68 3.06 -17.17
CA ARG A 122 -3.68 2.68 -16.16
C ARG A 122 -3.40 1.31 -15.51
N ASN A 123 -2.17 0.84 -15.57
CA ASN A 123 -1.65 -0.25 -14.77
C ASN A 123 -1.49 0.20 -13.32
N ILE A 124 -1.48 -0.75 -12.39
CA ILE A 124 -1.43 -0.47 -10.96
C ILE A 124 0.01 -0.29 -10.52
N VAL A 125 0.27 0.83 -9.82
CA VAL A 125 1.55 1.12 -9.18
C VAL A 125 1.30 1.23 -7.68
N LEU A 126 1.43 0.10 -7.01
CA LEU A 126 1.43 0.03 -5.55
C LEU A 126 2.71 0.67 -5.03
N GLY A 127 2.71 1.28 -3.85
CA GLY A 127 3.99 1.69 -3.30
C GLY A 127 4.03 2.25 -1.90
N GLY A 128 5.27 2.43 -1.44
CA GLY A 128 5.59 3.02 -0.16
C GLY A 128 7.09 3.26 0.03
N PRO A 129 7.49 4.21 0.89
CA PRO A 129 8.86 4.31 1.36
C PRO A 129 9.24 3.10 2.23
N ILE A 130 10.51 2.70 2.14
CA ILE A 130 11.10 1.59 2.88
C ILE A 130 12.36 2.06 3.60
N PHE A 131 12.55 1.63 4.84
CA PHE A 131 13.79 1.85 5.61
C PHE A 131 14.15 0.57 6.35
N VAL A 132 15.35 0.50 6.93
CA VAL A 132 15.77 -0.64 7.76
C VAL A 132 15.82 -0.23 9.24
N MET A 133 15.30 -1.09 10.11
CA MET A 133 15.37 -0.94 11.56
C MET A 133 15.66 -2.32 12.15
N ASP A 134 16.68 -2.43 13.00
CA ASP A 134 17.10 -3.70 13.62
C ASP A 134 17.27 -4.84 12.59
N ASN A 135 17.97 -4.54 11.48
CA ASN A 135 18.19 -5.46 10.35
C ASN A 135 16.90 -6.00 9.68
N THR A 136 15.76 -5.36 9.93
CA THR A 136 14.46 -5.70 9.35
C THR A 136 13.98 -4.55 8.47
N TYR A 137 13.58 -4.83 7.24
CA TYR A 137 13.02 -3.81 6.37
C TYR A 137 11.61 -3.44 6.79
N GLN A 138 11.27 -2.15 6.70
CA GLN A 138 9.98 -1.58 7.10
C GLN A 138 9.39 -0.83 5.91
N LEU A 139 8.37 -1.39 5.26
CA LEU A 139 7.64 -0.75 4.16
C LEU A 139 6.36 -0.09 4.68
N HIS A 140 6.23 1.21 4.45
CA HIS A 140 5.06 1.98 4.85
C HIS A 140 4.17 2.28 3.66
N THR A 141 2.90 1.89 3.73
CA THR A 141 1.95 2.07 2.62
C THR A 141 0.67 2.75 3.09
N HIS A 142 -0.02 3.41 2.15
CA HIS A 142 -1.34 3.97 2.41
C HIS A 142 -2.46 2.93 2.27
N ASN A 143 -3.56 3.18 2.97
CA ASN A 143 -4.79 2.41 2.91
C ASN A 143 -5.98 3.35 2.73
N GLY A 144 -6.84 3.05 1.76
CA GLY A 144 -8.04 3.82 1.48
C GLY A 144 -9.27 3.35 2.26
N LEU A 145 -9.14 2.24 2.99
CA LEU A 145 -10.21 1.47 3.64
C LEU A 145 -11.29 1.03 2.66
N SER A 146 -10.90 0.92 1.39
CA SER A 146 -11.80 0.57 0.30
C SER A 146 -11.77 -0.91 -0.05
N LEU A 147 -10.86 -1.67 0.58
CA LEU A 147 -10.66 -3.10 0.32
C LEU A 147 -10.38 -3.35 -1.17
N GLY A 148 -9.61 -2.46 -1.79
CA GLY A 148 -9.25 -2.49 -3.21
C GLY A 148 -10.37 -2.06 -4.17
N ASN A 149 -11.55 -1.67 -3.66
CA ASN A 149 -12.69 -1.32 -4.51
C ASN A 149 -12.60 0.11 -5.06
N LYS A 150 -12.02 1.06 -4.32
CA LYS A 150 -11.99 2.47 -4.71
C LYS A 150 -10.60 2.95 -5.09
N HIS A 151 -9.58 2.49 -4.37
CA HIS A 151 -8.20 2.88 -4.64
C HIS A 151 -7.35 1.64 -4.89
N TYR A 152 -6.33 1.80 -5.74
CA TYR A 152 -5.35 0.76 -6.05
C TYR A 152 -4.16 0.86 -5.09
N LEU A 153 -4.42 0.84 -3.78
CA LEU A 153 -3.40 1.01 -2.75
C LEU A 153 -2.94 -0.35 -2.21
N PHE A 154 -1.65 -0.47 -1.88
CA PHE A 154 -1.16 -1.72 -1.31
C PHE A 154 -1.84 -2.01 0.04
N GLY A 155 -2.02 -0.99 0.89
CA GLY A 155 -2.74 -1.15 2.15
C GLY A 155 -4.20 -1.57 1.97
N ASP A 156 -4.86 -1.21 0.86
CA ASP A 156 -6.21 -1.66 0.55
C ASP A 156 -6.25 -3.17 0.24
N LEU A 157 -5.24 -3.70 -0.46
CA LEU A 157 -5.08 -5.15 -0.68
C LEU A 157 -4.80 -5.88 0.63
N LEU A 158 -3.88 -5.38 1.45
CA LEU A 158 -3.56 -5.97 2.76
C LEU A 158 -4.79 -6.00 3.67
N HIS A 159 -5.57 -4.92 3.66
CA HIS A 159 -6.80 -4.83 4.45
C HIS A 159 -7.88 -5.79 3.95
N LEU A 160 -8.04 -5.97 2.64
CA LEU A 160 -8.93 -6.99 2.09
C LEU A 160 -8.54 -8.39 2.57
N LEU A 161 -7.26 -8.76 2.41
CA LEU A 161 -6.75 -10.07 2.84
C LEU A 161 -6.93 -10.28 4.34
N TYR A 162 -6.66 -9.26 5.15
CA TYR A 162 -6.88 -9.30 6.60
C TYR A 162 -8.36 -9.50 6.94
N SER A 163 -9.24 -8.74 6.30
CA SER A 163 -10.69 -8.79 6.53
C SER A 163 -11.30 -10.15 6.16
N ASN A 164 -10.67 -10.87 5.21
CA ASN A 164 -11.06 -12.22 4.82
C ASN A 164 -10.40 -13.32 5.68
N GLY A 165 -9.55 -12.98 6.65
CA GLY A 165 -8.77 -13.95 7.42
C GLY A 165 -7.73 -14.71 6.58
N GLN A 166 -7.28 -14.10 5.48
CA GLN A 166 -6.41 -14.71 4.47
C GLN A 166 -4.99 -14.13 4.44
N LEU A 167 -4.73 -13.04 5.17
CA LEU A 167 -3.44 -12.35 5.17
C LEU A 167 -2.30 -13.28 5.57
N ASP A 168 -2.44 -13.99 6.69
CA ASP A 168 -1.46 -15.00 7.09
C ASP A 168 -1.38 -16.14 6.04
N GLY A 169 -0.16 -16.54 5.72
CA GLY A 169 0.14 -17.49 4.64
C GLY A 169 -0.06 -16.95 3.22
N THR A 170 -0.42 -15.68 3.03
CA THR A 170 -0.43 -15.07 1.69
C THR A 170 0.99 -15.00 1.14
N GLN A 171 1.14 -15.37 -0.13
CA GLN A 171 2.39 -15.26 -0.87
C GLN A 171 2.29 -14.16 -1.92
N ILE A 172 3.26 -13.25 -1.90
CA ILE A 172 3.42 -12.19 -2.92
C ILE A 172 4.78 -12.36 -3.60
N LYS A 173 4.85 -12.02 -4.88
CA LYS A 173 6.09 -11.96 -5.65
C LYS A 173 6.42 -10.51 -6.00
N ILE A 174 7.62 -10.07 -5.66
CA ILE A 174 8.17 -8.74 -5.98
C ILE A 174 9.45 -8.96 -6.81
N GLY A 175 9.40 -8.61 -8.09
CA GLY A 175 10.44 -9.00 -9.04
C GLY A 175 10.53 -10.51 -9.11
N ASP A 176 11.69 -11.06 -8.74
CA ASP A 176 11.90 -12.51 -8.60
C ASP A 176 11.85 -13.04 -7.16
N THR A 177 11.67 -12.15 -6.20
CA THR A 177 11.59 -12.50 -4.77
C THR A 177 10.18 -12.93 -4.42
N VAL A 178 10.04 -14.06 -3.73
CA VAL A 178 8.75 -14.46 -3.15
C VAL A 178 8.78 -14.23 -1.65
N LEU A 179 7.74 -13.60 -1.13
CA LEU A 179 7.53 -13.33 0.28
C LEU A 179 6.27 -14.03 0.76
N GLN A 180 6.30 -14.59 1.97
CA GLN A 180 5.13 -15.14 2.64
C GLN A 180 4.84 -14.39 3.94
N ALA A 181 3.59 -13.99 4.12
CA ALA A 181 3.12 -13.45 5.39
C ALA A 181 3.09 -14.57 6.44
N ILE A 182 3.70 -14.32 7.59
CA ILE A 182 3.82 -15.29 8.71
C ILE A 182 3.10 -14.83 9.98
N TRP A 183 2.73 -13.55 10.04
CA TRP A 183 1.90 -13.00 11.10
C TRP A 183 1.32 -11.65 10.66
N TYR A 184 0.24 -11.25 11.32
CA TYR A 184 -0.28 -9.90 11.27
C TYR A 184 -0.71 -9.44 12.66
N LYS A 185 -0.79 -8.13 12.83
CA LYS A 185 -1.17 -7.46 14.06
C LYS A 185 -1.99 -6.22 13.75
N ASP A 186 -3.13 -6.12 14.42
CA ASP A 186 -3.92 -4.89 14.52
C ASP A 186 -3.45 -4.15 15.75
N ALA A 187 -2.66 -3.10 15.56
CA ALA A 187 -1.99 -2.39 16.63
C ALA A 187 -2.58 -1.00 16.81
N ARG A 188 -2.71 -0.58 18.07
CA ARG A 188 -2.92 0.82 18.41
C ARG A 188 -1.58 1.55 18.54
N VAL A 189 -1.40 2.60 17.74
CA VAL A 189 -0.26 3.50 17.72
C VAL A 189 -0.06 4.06 19.12
N LEU A 190 1.18 4.04 19.62
CA LEU A 190 1.60 4.43 20.98
C LEU A 190 1.19 3.49 22.13
N GLU A 191 0.19 2.63 21.95
CA GLU A 191 -0.24 1.68 22.99
C GLU A 191 0.46 0.32 22.88
N ASP A 192 0.82 -0.11 21.65
CA ASP A 192 1.37 -1.45 21.43
C ASP A 192 2.47 -1.49 20.35
N ASN A 193 3.68 -1.11 20.78
CA ASN A 193 4.84 -0.91 19.91
C ASN A 193 5.69 -2.17 19.65
N ARG A 194 5.29 -3.35 20.14
CA ARG A 194 6.08 -4.59 19.95
C ARG A 194 5.64 -5.33 18.70
N THR A 195 6.52 -5.49 17.73
CA THR A 195 6.30 -6.39 16.59
C THR A 195 6.81 -7.80 16.93
N PRO A 196 6.12 -8.87 16.48
CA PRO A 196 6.69 -10.21 16.53
C PRO A 196 8.01 -10.26 15.73
N GLY A 197 8.99 -11.02 16.23
CA GLY A 197 10.26 -11.23 15.53
C GLY A 197 10.15 -12.23 14.37
N GLY A 198 11.23 -12.36 13.60
CA GLY A 198 11.38 -13.38 12.56
C GLY A 198 10.81 -13.02 11.19
N ALA A 199 10.56 -11.74 10.93
CA ALA A 199 10.21 -11.23 9.60
C ALA A 199 11.42 -10.58 8.92
N ASP A 200 11.55 -10.75 7.62
CA ASP A 200 12.55 -10.06 6.78
C ASP A 200 12.03 -8.70 6.33
N LEU A 201 10.72 -8.60 6.10
CA LEU A 201 9.99 -7.38 5.77
C LEU A 201 8.78 -7.22 6.68
N ILE A 202 8.63 -6.05 7.26
CA ILE A 202 7.42 -5.63 7.95
C ILE A 202 6.72 -4.60 7.07
N ILE A 203 5.44 -4.84 6.77
CA ILE A 203 4.60 -3.89 6.03
C ILE A 203 3.57 -3.30 6.98
N SER A 204 3.53 -1.97 7.07
CA SER A 204 2.61 -1.22 7.92
C SER A 204 1.69 -0.35 7.09
N THR A 205 0.40 -0.38 7.41
CA THR A 205 -0.60 0.50 6.81
C THR A 205 -1.68 0.92 7.81
N CYS A 206 -2.31 2.08 7.59
CA CYS A 206 -3.37 2.58 8.47
C CYS A 206 -4.64 1.73 8.33
N LEU A 207 -5.37 1.49 9.42
CA LEU A 207 -6.71 0.89 9.39
C LEU A 207 -7.83 1.92 9.59
N GLU A 208 -7.47 3.18 9.81
CA GLU A 208 -8.39 4.28 10.04
C GLU A 208 -7.84 5.56 9.37
N ARG A 209 -8.73 6.40 8.81
CA ARG A 209 -8.32 7.60 8.03
C ARG A 209 -7.53 8.64 8.83
N ASN A 210 -7.84 8.76 10.12
CA ASN A 210 -7.20 9.67 11.07
C ASN A 210 -6.76 8.92 12.34
N GLY A 211 -6.72 7.59 12.29
CA GLY A 211 -6.77 6.80 13.52
C GLY A 211 -5.42 6.29 13.96
N ASP A 212 -5.37 6.06 15.26
CA ASP A 212 -4.27 5.43 15.98
C ASP A 212 -4.23 3.92 15.70
N ARG A 213 -4.79 3.39 14.60
CA ARG A 213 -4.80 1.94 14.32
C ARG A 213 -4.08 1.60 13.03
N ARG A 214 -3.22 0.60 13.13
CA ARG A 214 -2.39 0.11 12.03
C ARG A 214 -2.51 -1.39 11.89
N LEU A 215 -2.60 -1.83 10.63
CA LEU A 215 -2.34 -3.20 10.25
C LEU A 215 -0.85 -3.32 9.98
N ILE A 216 -0.20 -4.15 10.78
CA ILE A 216 1.21 -4.48 10.66
C ILE A 216 1.29 -5.96 10.28
N SER A 217 2.08 -6.29 9.28
CA SER A 217 2.25 -7.67 8.82
C SER A 217 3.72 -8.00 8.63
N GLY A 218 4.13 -9.18 9.07
CA GLY A 218 5.49 -9.68 8.91
C GLY A 218 5.57 -10.70 7.80
N TRP A 219 6.60 -10.56 6.98
CA TRP A 219 6.84 -11.34 5.78
C TRP A 219 8.26 -11.89 5.79
N ILE A 220 8.41 -13.14 5.37
CA ILE A 220 9.72 -13.79 5.17
C ILE A 220 9.95 -14.03 3.70
N VAL A 221 11.21 -13.97 3.28
CA VAL A 221 11.63 -14.44 1.97
C VAL A 221 11.55 -15.97 1.97
N ILE A 222 10.80 -16.52 1.03
CA ILE A 222 10.76 -17.97 0.81
C ILE A 222 11.60 -18.32 -0.40
N SER A 223 12.44 -19.34 -0.23
CA SER A 223 13.25 -19.83 -1.33
C SER A 223 12.37 -20.58 -2.36
N PRO A 224 12.75 -20.61 -3.64
CA PRO A 224 12.00 -21.36 -4.66
C PRO A 224 11.81 -22.84 -4.33
N GLU A 225 12.69 -23.41 -3.50
CA GLU A 225 12.67 -24.81 -3.06
C GLU A 225 11.57 -25.08 -2.02
N GLU A 226 11.13 -24.06 -1.29
CA GLU A 226 10.07 -24.14 -0.26
C GLU A 226 8.66 -23.90 -0.82
N LEU A 227 8.54 -23.64 -2.14
CA LEU A 227 7.27 -23.43 -2.85
C LEU A 227 6.61 -24.74 -3.34
N GLN A 228 7.20 -25.90 -3.05
CA GLN A 228 6.69 -27.24 -3.41
C GLN A 228 5.76 -27.81 -2.34
#